data_AF-A0A2E3MQ93-F1
#
_entry.id   AF-A0A2E3MQ93-F1
#
_cell.length_a   1.000
_cell.length_b   1.000
_cell.length_c   1.000
_cell.angle_alpha   90.00
_cell.angle_beta   90.00
_cell.angle_gamma   90.00
#
_symmetry.space_group_name_H-M   'P 1'
#
loop_
_entity.id
_entity.type
_entity.pdbx_description
1 polymer ?
#
loop_
_entity_poly.entity_id
_entity_poly.type
_entity_poly.pdbx_seq_one_letter_code
_entity_poly.pdbx_strand_id
1 'polypeptide(L)'
;MTQLGSSHRQTEALQINAASLVSETTPTTSAGIPASPLATGDRQQEAYRVASEMFRQKPDWVMFFREVLGVGGVVGRLFPTAAEKQEFERTEEYARIQQMLAKLREKRQTGRDEEPTRVITVRMPSSLHESLRAEAHCKQTSMNKLCISKLLQVIDDGLIPAEILQRKSA
;
A
#
# COMPACT_ATOMS: atom_id res chain seq x y z
N MET A 1 73.83 -14.72 24.41
CA MET A 1 72.90 -13.74 23.81
C MET A 1 71.64 -13.76 24.65
N THR A 2 71.05 -12.73 25.23
CA THR A 2 71.36 -11.32 25.54
C THR A 2 70.31 -10.91 26.61
N GLN A 3 70.72 -10.05 27.54
CA GLN A 3 70.05 -9.36 28.68
C GLN A 3 68.50 -9.21 28.66
N LEU A 4 67.74 -9.37 29.77
CA LEU A 4 67.59 -8.52 30.99
C LEU A 4 67.33 -7.02 30.72
N GLY A 5 66.16 -6.52 31.12
CA GLY A 5 65.85 -5.08 31.08
C GLY A 5 64.42 -4.71 31.48
N SER A 6 64.15 -4.69 32.79
CA SER A 6 63.07 -3.90 33.40
C SER A 6 63.33 -2.40 33.20
N SER A 7 62.28 -1.59 33.09
CA SER A 7 62.05 -0.43 33.98
C SER A 7 61.21 0.68 33.32
N HIS A 8 60.14 1.02 34.04
CA HIS A 8 59.50 2.32 34.19
C HIS A 8 60.27 3.56 33.70
N ARG A 9 59.52 4.44 33.02
CA ARG A 9 59.46 5.92 33.10
C ARG A 9 58.20 6.31 32.29
N GLN A 10 57.08 6.75 32.85
CA GLN A 10 56.79 7.86 33.75
C GLN A 10 57.35 9.20 33.22
N THR A 11 56.46 9.93 32.54
CA THR A 11 56.46 11.37 32.27
C THR A 11 55.01 11.80 32.58
N GLU A 12 54.71 12.45 33.71
CA GLU A 12 54.80 13.91 33.94
C GLU A 12 54.09 14.72 32.84
N ALA A 13 53.25 15.72 33.09
CA ALA A 13 52.59 16.23 34.30
C ALA A 13 51.60 17.34 33.86
N LEU A 14 50.75 17.75 34.81
CA LEU A 14 50.10 19.06 34.97
C LEU A 14 48.94 19.54 34.06
N GLN A 15 47.80 19.49 34.73
CA GLN A 15 46.62 20.36 34.70
C GLN A 15 46.89 21.88 34.58
N ILE A 16 46.07 22.59 33.81
CA ILE A 16 45.64 23.98 34.08
C ILE A 16 44.25 24.27 33.48
N ASN A 17 43.50 25.11 34.19
CA ASN A 17 42.05 25.32 34.15
C ASN A 17 41.57 26.46 33.22
N ALA A 18 40.23 26.46 33.03
CA ALA A 18 39.30 27.59 33.08
C ALA A 18 39.10 28.56 31.89
N ALA A 19 37.89 28.44 31.33
CA ALA A 19 36.84 29.45 31.17
C ALA A 19 36.97 30.59 30.13
N SER A 20 35.77 30.96 29.63
CA SER A 20 35.38 32.20 28.94
C SER A 20 35.53 32.21 27.40
N LEU A 21 34.65 32.74 26.55
CA LEU A 21 33.25 33.21 26.51
C LEU A 21 33.05 33.62 25.01
N VAL A 22 31.91 33.27 24.42
CA VAL A 22 31.08 34.12 23.53
C VAL A 22 31.50 34.42 22.06
N SER A 23 30.67 33.85 21.18
CA SER A 23 29.99 34.40 19.98
C SER A 23 30.69 34.78 18.67
N GLU A 24 29.83 34.74 17.64
CA GLU A 24 29.94 35.15 16.24
C GLU A 24 30.38 34.02 15.29
N THR A 25 29.74 33.74 14.16
CA THR A 25 28.62 34.33 13.42
C THR A 25 28.15 33.24 12.44
N THR A 26 26.88 33.30 12.03
CA THR A 26 26.31 32.42 11.00
C THR A 26 27.08 32.52 9.68
N PRO A 27 27.12 31.41 8.92
CA PRO A 27 26.66 31.57 7.55
C PRO A 27 25.59 30.55 7.19
N THR A 28 24.46 31.11 6.73
CA THR A 28 23.45 30.53 5.86
C THR A 28 24.02 29.42 4.97
N THR A 29 23.75 28.17 5.35
CA THR A 29 23.77 27.04 4.42
C THR A 29 22.33 26.72 4.07
N SER A 30 21.99 27.04 2.82
CA SER A 30 20.81 26.58 2.11
C SER A 30 20.82 25.06 2.10
N ALA A 31 20.24 24.45 3.12
CA ALA A 31 19.87 23.05 3.09
C ALA A 31 18.54 22.95 2.36
N GLY A 32 18.62 22.71 1.05
CA GLY A 32 17.50 22.20 0.28
C GLY A 32 16.94 21.00 1.03
N ILE A 33 15.68 21.10 1.44
CA ILE A 33 14.92 20.00 2.03
C ILE A 33 14.92 18.89 0.97
N PRO A 34 15.60 17.74 1.16
CA PRO A 34 15.18 16.57 0.41
C PRO A 34 13.80 16.24 0.97
N ALA A 35 12.76 16.35 0.14
CA ALA A 35 11.48 15.75 0.45
C ALA A 35 11.74 14.25 0.64
N SER A 36 11.94 13.82 1.88
CA SER A 36 12.13 12.42 2.21
C SER A 36 10.94 11.66 1.64
N PRO A 37 11.14 10.58 0.88
CA PRO A 37 10.06 9.68 0.58
C PRO A 37 9.52 9.21 1.94
N LEU A 38 8.25 9.49 2.21
CA LEU A 38 7.53 9.01 3.39
C LEU A 38 7.91 7.55 3.63
N ALA A 39 8.29 7.22 4.88
CA ALA A 39 8.61 5.85 5.21
C ALA A 39 7.42 4.94 4.82
N THR A 40 7.68 3.69 4.44
CA THR A 40 6.62 2.81 3.93
C THR A 40 5.44 2.71 4.91
N GLY A 41 5.70 2.65 6.22
CA GLY A 41 4.64 2.69 7.25
C GLY A 41 3.82 3.98 7.27
N ASP A 42 4.45 5.13 7.04
CA ASP A 42 3.76 6.42 6.97
C ASP A 42 2.84 6.48 5.74
N ARG A 43 3.27 5.92 4.60
CA ARG A 43 2.44 5.83 3.39
C ARG A 43 1.23 4.92 3.57
N GLN A 44 1.39 3.80 4.28
CA GLN A 44 0.30 2.86 4.58
C GLN A 44 -0.75 3.52 5.46
N GLN A 45 -0.30 4.18 6.53
CA GLN A 45 -1.18 4.90 7.44
C GLN A 45 -1.88 6.08 6.75
N GLU A 46 -1.18 6.79 5.86
CA GLU A 46 -1.77 7.88 5.07
C GLU A 46 -2.85 7.38 4.12
N ALA A 47 -2.62 6.25 3.42
CA ALA A 47 -3.63 5.63 2.58
C ALA A 47 -4.90 5.28 3.38
N TYR A 48 -4.73 4.68 4.56
CA TYR A 48 -5.84 4.39 5.45
C TYR A 48 -6.55 5.65 5.98
N ARG A 49 -5.80 6.69 6.36
CA ARG A 49 -6.33 7.96 6.86
C ARG A 49 -7.24 8.61 5.82
N VAL A 50 -6.76 8.76 4.59
CA VAL A 50 -7.52 9.35 3.49
C VAL A 50 -8.76 8.52 3.16
N ALA A 51 -8.62 7.19 3.11
CA ALA A 51 -9.75 6.29 2.88
C ALA A 51 -10.80 6.37 4.01
N SER A 52 -10.37 6.43 5.28
CA SER A 52 -11.26 6.53 6.43
C SER A 52 -12.02 7.87 6.45
N GLU A 53 -11.32 8.96 6.14
CA GLU A 53 -11.92 10.30 6.03
C GLU A 53 -12.99 10.34 4.94
N MET A 54 -12.69 9.78 3.77
CA MET A 54 -13.66 9.65 2.68
C MET A 54 -14.84 8.76 3.08
N PHE A 55 -14.60 7.59 3.68
CA PHE A 55 -15.66 6.66 4.10
C PHE A 55 -16.66 7.30 5.07
N ARG A 56 -16.21 8.18 5.97
CA ARG A 56 -17.09 8.93 6.90
C ARG A 56 -18.10 9.81 6.20
N GLN A 57 -17.76 10.32 5.02
CA GLN A 57 -18.66 11.11 4.18
C GLN A 57 -19.75 10.26 3.51
N LYS A 58 -19.71 8.92 3.71
CA LYS A 58 -20.64 7.93 3.15
C LYS A 58 -20.80 8.07 1.63
N PRO A 59 -19.68 8.10 0.86
CA PRO A 59 -19.73 8.19 -0.59
C PRO A 59 -20.42 6.96 -1.19
N ASP A 60 -20.77 7.06 -2.47
CA ASP A 60 -21.08 5.86 -3.25
C ASP A 60 -19.87 4.93 -3.33
N TRP A 61 -20.11 3.62 -3.37
CA TRP A 61 -19.03 2.63 -3.40
C TRP A 61 -18.16 2.75 -4.65
N VAL A 62 -18.73 3.16 -5.78
CA VAL A 62 -17.99 3.38 -7.03
C VAL A 62 -17.04 4.55 -6.89
N MET A 63 -17.56 5.68 -6.37
CA MET A 63 -16.74 6.87 -6.13
C MET A 63 -15.59 6.53 -5.18
N PHE A 64 -15.89 5.84 -4.08
CA PHE A 64 -14.87 5.36 -3.15
C PHE A 64 -13.83 4.46 -3.83
N PHE A 65 -14.28 3.48 -4.63
CA PHE A 65 -13.39 2.59 -5.35
C PHE A 65 -12.47 3.38 -6.28
N ARG A 66 -13.01 4.24 -7.13
CA ARG A 66 -12.24 5.02 -8.10
C ARG A 66 -11.18 5.90 -7.45
N GLU A 67 -11.55 6.64 -6.41
CA GLU A 67 -10.65 7.60 -5.77
C GLU A 67 -9.58 6.93 -4.90
N VAL A 68 -9.89 5.79 -4.27
CA VAL A 68 -8.97 5.11 -3.34
C VAL A 68 -8.18 4.00 -4.04
N LEU A 69 -8.87 3.04 -4.64
CA LEU A 69 -8.30 1.78 -5.18
C LEU A 69 -8.18 1.76 -6.71
N GLY A 70 -8.88 2.67 -7.40
CA GLY A 70 -8.93 2.74 -8.85
C GLY A 70 -7.60 3.16 -9.47
N VAL A 71 -7.56 3.14 -10.80
CA VAL A 71 -6.40 3.60 -11.57
C VAL A 71 -6.15 5.07 -11.25
N GLY A 72 -4.94 5.38 -10.75
CA GLY A 72 -4.59 6.73 -10.33
C GLY A 72 -5.18 7.17 -8.99
N GLY A 73 -5.87 6.28 -8.26
CA GLY A 73 -6.38 6.53 -6.91
C GLY A 73 -5.26 6.68 -5.87
N VAL A 74 -5.64 6.99 -4.63
CA VAL A 74 -4.71 7.23 -3.51
C VAL A 74 -3.67 6.11 -3.37
N VAL A 75 -4.12 4.85 -3.40
CA VAL A 75 -3.22 3.69 -3.28
C VAL A 75 -2.27 3.61 -4.46
N GLY A 76 -2.76 3.85 -5.69
CA GLY A 76 -1.92 3.86 -6.89
C GLY A 76 -0.87 4.97 -6.90
N ARG A 77 -1.14 6.11 -6.26
CA ARG A 77 -0.18 7.23 -6.15
C ARG A 77 0.86 7.02 -5.06
N LEU A 78 0.47 6.43 -3.93
CA LEU A 78 1.37 6.17 -2.80
C LEU A 78 2.28 4.96 -3.02
N PHE A 79 1.81 3.96 -3.78
CA PHE A 79 2.52 2.73 -4.11
C PHE A 79 2.55 2.57 -5.63
N PRO A 80 3.49 3.25 -6.33
CA PRO A 80 3.51 3.28 -7.79
C PRO A 80 4.01 1.97 -8.42
N THR A 81 4.85 1.20 -7.71
CA THR A 81 5.41 -0.05 -8.22
C THR A 81 4.56 -1.27 -7.82
N ALA A 82 4.58 -2.32 -8.63
CA ALA A 82 3.86 -3.56 -8.34
C ALA A 82 4.32 -4.19 -7.01
N ALA A 83 5.63 -4.23 -6.75
CA ALA A 83 6.17 -4.77 -5.51
C ALA A 83 5.71 -3.99 -4.27
N GLU A 84 5.67 -2.65 -4.34
CA GLU A 84 5.17 -1.83 -3.22
C GLU A 84 3.67 -2.01 -2.99
N LYS A 85 2.87 -2.17 -4.06
CA LYS A 85 1.44 -2.49 -3.94
C LYS A 85 1.23 -3.84 -3.31
N GLN A 86 1.94 -4.87 -3.77
CA GLN A 86 1.84 -6.21 -3.25
C GLN A 86 2.17 -6.27 -1.75
N GLU A 87 3.19 -5.50 -1.31
CA GLU A 87 3.51 -5.39 0.11
C GLU A 87 2.37 -4.70 0.88
N PHE A 88 1.83 -3.60 0.35
CA PHE A 88 0.70 -2.91 0.99
C PHE A 88 -0.57 -3.78 1.07
N GLU A 89 -0.85 -4.57 0.05
CA GLU A 89 -2.02 -5.45 -0.01
C GLU A 89 -2.01 -6.54 1.07
N ARG A 90 -0.83 -6.84 1.64
CA ARG A 90 -0.65 -7.77 2.75
C ARG A 90 -0.83 -7.14 4.13
N THR A 91 -1.02 -5.81 4.21
CA THR A 91 -1.11 -5.12 5.50
C THR A 91 -2.55 -5.03 6.05
N GLU A 92 -2.65 -4.74 7.35
CA GLU A 92 -3.95 -4.55 8.01
C GLU A 92 -4.70 -3.33 7.48
N GLU A 93 -3.99 -2.27 7.11
CA GLU A 93 -4.56 -1.04 6.56
C GLU A 93 -5.36 -1.34 5.29
N TYR A 94 -4.78 -2.12 4.38
CA TYR A 94 -5.44 -2.54 3.16
C TYR A 94 -6.68 -3.40 3.45
N ALA A 95 -6.57 -4.34 4.39
CA ALA A 95 -7.72 -5.16 4.82
C ALA A 95 -8.86 -4.30 5.37
N ARG A 96 -8.55 -3.26 6.16
CA ARG A 96 -9.57 -2.31 6.66
C ARG A 96 -10.20 -1.49 5.54
N ILE A 97 -9.42 -1.07 4.53
CA ILE A 97 -9.96 -0.39 3.33
C ILE A 97 -10.93 -1.29 2.56
N GLN A 98 -10.59 -2.56 2.38
CA GLN A 98 -11.45 -3.55 1.74
C GLN A 98 -12.76 -3.77 2.53
N GLN A 99 -12.70 -3.78 3.86
CA GLN A 99 -13.90 -3.84 4.70
C GLN A 99 -14.79 -2.59 4.56
N MET A 100 -14.21 -1.40 4.42
CA MET A 100 -14.96 -0.17 4.15
C MET A 100 -15.69 -0.26 2.80
N LEU A 101 -15.01 -0.71 1.75
CA LEU A 101 -15.61 -0.93 0.43
C LEU A 101 -16.76 -1.94 0.48
N ALA A 102 -16.57 -3.07 1.17
CA ALA A 102 -17.61 -4.09 1.35
C ALA A 102 -18.87 -3.50 2.01
N LYS A 103 -18.71 -2.69 3.07
CA LYS A 103 -19.82 -2.00 3.75
C LYS A 103 -20.54 -0.99 2.85
N LEU A 104 -19.82 -0.27 1.98
CA LEU A 104 -20.46 0.65 1.03
C LEU A 104 -21.31 -0.11 0.00
N ARG A 105 -20.88 -1.30 -0.42
CA ARG A 105 -21.60 -2.14 -1.40
C ARG A 105 -22.89 -2.76 -0.87
N GLU A 106 -23.05 -2.88 0.45
CA GLU A 106 -24.32 -3.32 1.06
C GLU A 106 -25.43 -2.28 0.86
N LYS A 107 -25.06 -0.99 0.74
CA LYS A 107 -26.02 0.08 0.52
C LYS A 107 -26.47 0.07 -0.94
N ARG A 108 -27.78 -0.07 -1.13
CA ARG A 108 -28.41 0.04 -2.45
C ARG A 108 -28.23 1.47 -2.96
N GLN A 109 -27.68 1.62 -4.16
CA GLN A 109 -27.57 2.92 -4.82
C GLN A 109 -28.97 3.53 -4.99
N THR A 110 -29.19 4.69 -4.39
CA THR A 110 -30.44 5.46 -4.52
C THR A 110 -30.17 6.71 -5.37
N GLY A 111 -29.95 6.54 -6.67
CA GLY A 111 -30.28 7.57 -7.67
C GLY A 111 -29.15 8.21 -8.52
N ARG A 112 -29.57 8.47 -9.77
CA ARG A 112 -29.23 9.47 -10.82
C ARG A 112 -27.82 9.59 -11.41
N ASP A 113 -26.73 9.30 -10.69
CA ASP A 113 -25.37 9.28 -11.25
C ASP A 113 -24.79 7.86 -11.21
N GLU A 114 -25.42 6.95 -11.95
CA GLU A 114 -24.89 5.59 -12.10
C GLU A 114 -23.67 5.63 -13.02
N GLU A 115 -22.51 5.22 -12.50
CA GLU A 115 -21.34 4.98 -13.36
C GLU A 115 -21.75 4.01 -14.49
N PRO A 116 -21.40 4.31 -15.75
CA PRO A 116 -21.80 3.48 -16.88
C PRO A 116 -21.31 2.05 -16.67
N THR A 117 -22.27 1.13 -16.49
CA THR A 117 -21.94 -0.29 -16.30
C THR A 117 -21.32 -0.85 -17.57
N ARG A 118 -20.16 -1.50 -17.43
CA ARG A 118 -19.50 -2.26 -18.50
C ARG A 118 -19.69 -3.75 -18.27
N VAL A 119 -19.88 -4.50 -19.34
CA VAL A 119 -20.08 -5.96 -19.29
C VAL A 119 -18.79 -6.67 -19.68
N ILE A 120 -18.36 -7.63 -18.87
CA ILE A 120 -17.31 -8.60 -19.20
C ILE A 120 -17.95 -9.96 -19.49
N THR A 121 -17.52 -10.62 -20.57
CA THR A 121 -17.94 -12.00 -20.88
C THR A 121 -16.74 -12.92 -20.66
N VAL A 122 -16.84 -13.83 -19.68
CA VAL A 122 -15.75 -14.77 -19.32
C VAL A 122 -16.12 -16.17 -19.79
N ARG A 123 -15.21 -16.83 -20.51
CA ARG A 123 -15.34 -18.27 -20.83
C ARG A 123 -14.70 -19.07 -19.70
N MET A 124 -15.46 -19.97 -19.09
CA MET A 124 -14.99 -20.76 -17.95
C MET A 124 -15.52 -22.20 -18.02
N PRO A 125 -14.81 -23.19 -17.43
CA PRO A 125 -15.30 -24.56 -17.35
C PRO A 125 -16.64 -24.67 -16.62
N SER A 126 -17.50 -25.61 -17.05
CA SER A 126 -18.83 -25.82 -16.46
C SER A 126 -18.76 -26.09 -14.96
N SER A 127 -17.79 -26.88 -14.51
CA SER A 127 -17.58 -27.19 -13.10
C SER A 127 -17.28 -25.96 -12.24
N LEU A 128 -16.50 -25.01 -12.76
CA LEU A 128 -16.20 -23.77 -12.05
C LEU A 128 -17.45 -22.88 -11.96
N HIS A 129 -18.23 -22.78 -13.04
CA HIS A 129 -19.49 -22.06 -13.04
C HIS A 129 -20.49 -22.66 -12.03
N GLU A 130 -20.62 -23.99 -11.98
CA GLU A 130 -21.47 -24.69 -11.00
C GLU A 130 -21.02 -24.45 -9.56
N SER A 131 -19.70 -24.47 -9.31
CA SER A 131 -19.14 -24.14 -8.00
C SER A 131 -19.50 -22.72 -7.57
N LEU A 132 -19.39 -21.73 -8.46
CA LEU A 132 -19.78 -20.34 -8.16
C LEU A 132 -21.27 -20.22 -7.89
N ARG A 133 -22.11 -20.95 -8.63
CA ARG A 133 -23.56 -20.97 -8.44
C ARG A 133 -23.92 -21.54 -7.06
N ALA A 134 -23.33 -22.66 -6.67
CA ALA A 134 -23.54 -23.27 -5.37
C ALA A 134 -23.06 -22.37 -4.23
N GLU A 135 -21.89 -21.75 -4.38
CA GLU A 135 -21.34 -20.82 -3.39
C GLU A 135 -22.24 -19.60 -3.19
N ALA A 136 -22.75 -19.01 -4.29
CA ALA A 136 -23.66 -17.86 -4.24
C ALA A 136 -24.97 -18.22 -3.51
N HIS A 137 -25.51 -19.42 -3.78
CA HIS A 137 -26.70 -19.94 -3.11
C HIS A 137 -26.46 -20.11 -1.60
N CYS A 138 -25.36 -20.75 -1.20
CA CYS A 138 -25.01 -20.91 0.22
C CYS A 138 -24.82 -19.57 0.93
N LYS A 139 -24.27 -18.56 0.25
CA LYS A 139 -24.08 -17.20 0.78
C LYS A 139 -25.30 -16.29 0.61
N GLN A 140 -26.44 -16.82 0.15
CA GLN A 140 -27.69 -16.06 -0.09
C GLN A 140 -27.50 -14.78 -0.91
N THR A 141 -26.63 -14.84 -1.94
CA THR A 141 -26.32 -13.70 -2.82
C THR A 141 -26.49 -14.10 -4.27
N SER A 142 -26.57 -13.12 -5.18
CA SER A 142 -26.58 -13.43 -6.61
C SER A 142 -25.19 -13.80 -7.09
N MET A 143 -25.12 -14.63 -8.14
CA MET A 143 -23.84 -15.01 -8.74
C MET A 143 -23.03 -13.77 -9.18
N ASN A 144 -23.69 -12.75 -9.75
CA ASN A 144 -23.02 -11.50 -10.12
C ASN A 144 -22.46 -10.74 -8.91
N LYS A 145 -23.21 -10.64 -7.79
CA LYS A 145 -22.71 -10.00 -6.57
C LYS A 145 -21.51 -10.74 -6.00
N LEU A 146 -21.53 -12.07 -6.00
CA LEU A 146 -20.40 -12.90 -5.61
C LEU A 146 -19.20 -12.68 -6.53
N CYS A 147 -19.40 -12.72 -7.85
CA CYS A 147 -18.31 -12.54 -8.83
C CYS A 147 -17.66 -11.17 -8.69
N ILE A 148 -18.45 -10.09 -8.58
CA ILE A 148 -17.91 -8.74 -8.35
C ILE A 148 -17.11 -8.71 -7.05
N SER A 149 -17.60 -9.32 -5.96
CA SER A 149 -16.85 -9.39 -4.70
C SER A 149 -15.52 -10.13 -4.84
N LYS A 150 -15.46 -11.19 -5.66
CA LYS A 150 -14.21 -11.92 -5.92
C LYS A 150 -13.27 -11.12 -6.85
N LEU A 151 -13.79 -10.41 -7.84
CA LEU A 151 -13.00 -9.56 -8.75
C LEU A 151 -12.38 -8.35 -8.05
N LEU A 152 -12.98 -7.87 -6.97
CA LEU A 152 -12.44 -6.79 -6.14
C LEU A 152 -11.33 -7.27 -5.19
N GLN A 153 -11.19 -8.58 -4.99
CA GLN A 153 -10.10 -9.13 -4.19
C GLN A 153 -8.83 -9.17 -5.04
N VAL A 154 -7.73 -8.78 -4.43
CA VAL A 154 -6.40 -8.90 -5.03
C VAL A 154 -6.08 -10.37 -5.23
N ILE A 155 -5.57 -10.69 -6.40
CA ILE A 155 -4.99 -11.99 -6.70
C ILE A 155 -3.47 -11.80 -6.67
N ASP A 156 -2.75 -12.71 -6.02
CA ASP A 156 -1.29 -12.71 -6.04
C ASP A 156 -0.78 -12.85 -7.48
N ASP A 157 0.19 -12.03 -7.89
CA ASP A 157 0.74 -12.01 -9.25
C ASP A 157 1.21 -13.40 -9.72
N GLY A 158 1.68 -14.25 -8.80
CA GLY A 158 2.10 -15.62 -9.12
C GLY A 158 0.94 -16.58 -9.47
N LEU A 159 -0.30 -16.18 -9.25
CA LEU A 159 -1.51 -16.97 -9.55
C LEU A 159 -2.18 -16.55 -10.88
N ILE A 160 -1.67 -15.49 -11.52
CA ILE A 160 -2.12 -15.08 -12.85
C ILE A 160 -1.31 -15.89 -13.88
N PRO A 161 -1.97 -16.75 -14.70
CA PRO A 161 -1.24 -17.49 -15.73
C PRO A 161 -0.56 -16.53 -16.70
N ALA A 162 0.75 -16.70 -16.90
CA ALA A 162 1.47 -15.93 -17.92
C ALA A 162 0.87 -16.22 -19.29
N GLU A 163 0.57 -15.17 -20.07
CA GLU A 163 0.08 -15.34 -21.43
C GLU A 163 1.16 -16.05 -22.27
N ILE A 164 0.94 -17.32 -22.59
CA ILE A 164 1.62 -17.96 -23.71
C ILE A 164 0.98 -17.36 -24.96
N LEU A 165 1.55 -16.25 -25.42
CA LEU A 165 1.20 -15.62 -26.69
C LEU A 165 1.57 -16.61 -27.81
N GLN A 166 0.70 -17.58 -28.09
CA GLN A 166 0.81 -18.42 -29.27
C GLN A 166 0.50 -17.53 -30.47
N ARG A 167 1.53 -16.82 -30.95
CA ARG A 167 1.53 -16.23 -32.29
C ARG A 167 1.42 -17.41 -33.26
N LYS A 168 0.18 -17.76 -33.62
CA LYS A 168 -0.09 -18.57 -34.82
C LYS A 168 0.36 -17.71 -35.99
N SER A 169 1.58 -17.95 -36.46
CA SER A 169 2.03 -17.56 -37.79
C SER A 169 1.09 -18.25 -38.78
N ALA A 170 0.17 -17.49 -39.35
CA ALA A 170 -0.56 -17.83 -40.56
C ALA A 170 0.01 -16.98 -41.70
#